data_AF-A0A7X1X064-F1
#
_entry.id   AF-A0A7X1X064-F1
#
_cell.length_a   1.000
_cell.length_b   1.000
_cell.length_c   1.000
_cell.angle_alpha   90.00
_cell.angle_beta   90.00
_cell.angle_gamma   90.00
#
_symmetry.space_group_name_H-M   'P 1'
#
loop_
_entity.id
_entity.type
_entity.pdbx_description
1 polymer ?
#
loop_
_entity_poly.entity_id
_entity_poly.type
_entity_poly.pdbx_seq_one_letter_code
_entity_poly.pdbx_strand_id
1 'polypeptide(L)' 'MTQGIHKLLIANRGEIAVRIIRAAQALGIPTVAACSEADVDSQAARMADEVHILGPAQDLDQALTQFADQADLHLLFTSA' A
#
# COMPACT_ATOMS: atom_id res chain seq x y z
N MET A 1 -6.67 15.01 18.86
CA MET A 1 -7.37 15.17 17.58
C MET A 1 -6.74 14.17 16.63
N THR A 2 -7.48 13.17 16.15
CA THR A 2 -6.97 12.28 15.11
C THR A 2 -6.80 13.10 13.84
N GLN A 3 -5.56 13.19 13.34
CA GLN A 3 -5.28 13.77 12.03
C GLN A 3 -6.11 13.02 10.97
N GLY A 4 -6.69 13.74 10.01
CA GLY A 4 -7.42 13.11 8.91
C GLY A 4 -6.48 12.27 8.05
N ILE A 5 -6.97 11.17 7.49
CA ILE A 5 -6.17 10.34 6.58
C ILE A 5 -6.11 11.07 5.23
N HIS A 6 -4.96 11.69 4.94
CA HIS A 6 -4.74 12.43 3.70
C HIS A 6 -4.20 11.57 2.54
N LYS A 7 -3.55 10.45 2.86
CA LYS A 7 -3.00 9.48 1.90
C LYS A 7 -2.84 8.13 2.60
N LEU A 8 -3.08 7.04 1.86
CA LEU A 8 -3.15 5.69 2.39
C LEU A 8 -2.09 4.78 1.79
N LEU A 9 -1.23 4.19 2.62
CA LEU A 9 -0.31 3.13 2.23
C LEU A 9 -0.98 1.75 2.32
N ILE A 10 -1.03 1.04 1.20
CA ILE A 10 -1.54 -0.32 1.05
C ILE A 10 -0.35 -1.29 1.13
N ALA A 11 -0.17 -1.86 2.32
CA ALA A 11 0.82 -2.89 2.62
C ALA A 11 0.16 -4.27 2.62
N ASN A 12 -0.47 -4.62 1.49
CA ASN A 12 -1.16 -5.89 1.29
C ASN A 12 -1.13 -6.25 -0.21
N ARG A 13 -1.46 -7.50 -0.56
CA ARG A 13 -1.48 -8.00 -1.95
C ARG A 13 -2.82 -8.64 -2.32
N GLY A 14 -3.00 -8.91 -3.61
CA GLY A 14 -4.17 -9.62 -4.12
C GLY A 14 -5.49 -8.89 -3.88
N GLU A 15 -6.58 -9.67 -3.70
CA GLU A 15 -7.94 -9.12 -3.63
C GLU A 15 -8.17 -8.18 -2.45
N ILE A 16 -7.50 -8.39 -1.31
CA ILE A 16 -7.66 -7.49 -0.16
C ILE A 16 -7.10 -6.11 -0.47
N ALA A 17 -5.94 -6.02 -1.11
CA ALA A 17 -5.38 -4.74 -1.55
C ALA A 17 -6.33 -4.02 -2.52
N VAL A 18 -6.92 -4.75 -3.48
CA VAL A 18 -7.93 -4.21 -4.41
C VAL A 18 -9.14 -3.63 -3.66
N ARG A 19 -9.66 -4.34 -2.66
CA ARG A 19 -10.82 -3.88 -1.87
C ARG A 19 -10.51 -2.63 -1.06
N ILE A 20 -9.32 -2.54 -0.46
CA ILE A 20 -8.90 -1.36 0.29
C ILE A 20 -8.74 -0.17 -0.65
N ILE A 21 -8.10 -0.35 -1.82
CA ILE A 21 -7.95 0.72 -2.82
C ILE A 21 -9.32 1.26 -3.26
N ARG A 22 -10.28 0.38 -3.55
CA ARG A 22 -11.64 0.80 -3.91
C ARG A 22 -12.32 1.62 -2.81
N ALA A 23 -12.17 1.21 -1.56
CA ALA A 23 -12.73 1.93 -0.42
C ALA A 23 -12.09 3.32 -0.27
N ALA A 24 -10.77 3.42 -0.40
CA ALA A 24 -10.05 4.69 -0.34
C ALA A 24 -10.44 5.61 -1.50
N GLN A 25 -10.54 5.09 -2.72
CA GLN A 25 -11.02 5.83 -3.90
C GLN A 25 -12.44 6.37 -3.70
N ALA A 26 -13.35 5.57 -3.14
CA ALA A 26 -14.72 6.01 -2.83
C ALA A 26 -14.77 7.14 -1.79
N LEU A 27 -13.75 7.25 -0.94
CA LEU A 27 -13.59 8.30 0.06
C LEU A 27 -12.75 9.49 -0.45
N GLY A 28 -12.26 9.44 -1.69
CA GLY A 28 -11.36 10.47 -2.24
C GLY A 28 -9.98 10.50 -1.56
N ILE A 29 -9.54 9.38 -0.98
CA ILE A 29 -8.24 9.25 -0.32
C ILE A 29 -7.23 8.67 -1.32
N PRO A 30 -6.16 9.41 -1.67
CA PRO A 30 -5.08 8.90 -2.53
C PRO A 30 -4.40 7.66 -1.93
N THR A 31 -4.01 6.73 -2.80
CA THR A 31 -3.48 5.42 -2.44
C THR A 31 -2.07 5.20 -2.96
N VAL A 32 -1.25 4.59 -2.11
CA VAL A 32 0.11 4.15 -2.44
C VAL A 32 0.15 2.64 -2.23
N ALA A 33 0.41 1.86 -3.28
CA ALA A 33 0.66 0.43 -3.15
C ALA A 33 2.16 0.19 -2.99
N ALA A 34 2.54 -0.55 -1.95
CA ALA A 34 3.88 -1.09 -1.82
C ALA A 34 3.86 -2.58 -2.17
N CYS A 35 4.63 -2.96 -3.17
CA CYS A 35 4.58 -4.30 -3.73
C CYS A 35 5.98 -4.87 -4.00
N SER A 36 6.06 -6.18 -4.18
CA SER A 36 7.28 -6.82 -4.65
C SER A 36 7.43 -6.70 -6.17
N GLU A 37 8.61 -7.02 -6.69
CA GLU A 37 8.85 -7.15 -8.13
C GLU A 37 7.89 -8.15 -8.79
N ALA A 38 7.52 -9.22 -8.09
CA ALA A 38 6.58 -10.23 -8.60
C ALA A 38 5.13 -9.72 -8.68
N ASP A 39 4.80 -8.66 -7.94
CA ASP A 39 3.46 -8.12 -7.80
C ASP A 39 3.22 -6.85 -8.63
N VAL A 40 4.22 -6.39 -9.41
CA VAL A 40 4.17 -5.14 -10.19
C VAL A 40 3.01 -5.11 -11.19
N ASP A 41 2.64 -6.27 -11.74
CA ASP A 41 1.54 -6.44 -12.68
C ASP A 41 0.20 -6.80 -12.02
N SER A 42 0.16 -6.82 -10.69
CA SER A 42 -1.06 -7.14 -9.96
C SER A 42 -2.15 -6.10 -10.20
N GLN A 43 -3.40 -6.54 -10.08
CA GLN A 43 -4.55 -5.64 -10.18
C GLN A 43 -4.47 -4.50 -9.15
N ALA A 44 -3.94 -4.77 -7.96
CA ALA A 44 -3.75 -3.77 -6.91
C ALA A 44 -2.74 -2.69 -7.32
N ALA A 45 -1.57 -3.09 -7.85
CA ALA A 45 -0.57 -2.15 -8.35
C ALA A 45 -1.13 -1.26 -9.47
N ARG A 46 -1.88 -1.84 -10.42
CA ARG A 46 -2.49 -1.08 -11.52
C ARG A 46 -3.60 -0.12 -11.08
N MET A 47 -4.21 -0.36 -9.92
CA MET A 47 -5.32 0.45 -9.42
C MET A 47 -4.91 1.57 -8.47
N ALA A 48 -3.74 1.46 -7.84
CA ALA A 48 -3.24 2.47 -6.92
C ALA A 48 -2.78 3.74 -7.66
N ASP A 49 -2.82 4.89 -6.98
CA ASP A 49 -2.38 6.16 -7.56
C ASP A 49 -0.85 6.22 -7.68
N GLU A 50 -0.15 5.60 -6.72
CA GLU A 50 1.30 5.46 -6.69
C GLU A 50 1.69 4.01 -6.38
N VAL A 51 2.78 3.52 -6.98
CA VAL A 51 3.30 2.17 -6.75
C VAL A 51 4.79 2.25 -6.41
N HIS A 52 5.16 1.66 -5.27
CA HIS A 52 6.55 1.50 -4.85
C HIS A 52 6.92 0.02 -4.88
N ILE A 53 7.92 -0.31 -5.70
CA ILE A 53 8.50 -1.64 -5.76
C ILE A 53 9.58 -1.71 -4.68
N LEU A 54 9.34 -2.49 -3.64
CA LEU A 54 10.22 -2.56 -2.47
C LEU A 54 11.28 -3.67 -2.54
N GLY A 55 11.32 -4.40 -3.66
CA GLY A 55 12.30 -5.46 -3.93
C GLY A 55 11.66 -6.84 -4.08
N PRO A 56 12.41 -7.94 -3.89
CA PRO A 56 11.92 -9.29 -4.07
C PRO A 56 10.85 -9.65 -3.02
N ALA A 57 9.92 -10.53 -3.38
CA ALA A 57 8.76 -10.87 -2.54
C ALA A 57 9.12 -11.43 -1.15
N GLN A 58 10.29 -12.07 -1.05
CA GLN A 58 10.80 -12.67 0.19
C GLN A 58 11.14 -11.64 1.28
N ASP A 59 11.43 -10.40 0.89
CA ASP A 59 11.89 -9.33 1.79
C ASP A 59 10.82 -8.24 1.99
N LEU A 60 9.63 -8.41 1.40
CA LEU A 60 8.61 -7.36 1.29
C LEU A 60 8.15 -6.85 2.67
N ASP A 61 7.92 -7.72 3.65
CA ASP A 61 7.45 -7.31 4.99
C ASP A 61 8.47 -6.44 5.72
N GLN A 62 9.76 -6.80 5.61
CA GLN A 62 10.85 -6.01 6.19
C GLN A 62 10.98 -4.65 5.47
N ALA A 63 10.92 -4.67 4.14
CA ALA A 63 11.01 -3.46 3.32
C ALA A 63 9.80 -2.53 3.54
N LEU A 64 8.60 -3.07 3.75
CA LEU A 64 7.38 -2.32 4.08
C LEU A 64 7.52 -1.56 5.39
N THR A 65 8.06 -2.21 6.42
CA THR A 65 8.29 -1.59 7.73
C THR A 65 9.23 -0.39 7.60
N GLN A 66 10.35 -0.58 6.89
CA GLN A 66 11.32 0.49 6.68
C GLN A 66 10.76 1.63 5.82
N PHE A 67 9.97 1.31 4.80
CA PHE A 67 9.35 2.32 3.93
C PHE A 67 8.33 3.19 4.66
N ALA A 68 7.52 2.58 5.54
CA ALA A 68 6.52 3.28 6.33
C ALA A 68 7.12 4.21 7.38
N ASP A 69 8.30 3.89 7.92
CA ASP A 69 9.01 4.80 8.85
C ASP A 69 9.56 6.04 8.14
N GLN A 70 9.78 5.98 6.82
CA GLN A 70 10.37 7.07 6.03
C GLN A 70 9.34 7.97 5.37
N ALA A 71 8.17 7.43 5.03
CA ALA A 71 7.08 8.17 4.44
C ALA A 71 6.06 8.45 5.54
N ASP A 72 5.80 9.73 5.86
CA ASP A 72 4.79 10.20 6.83
C ASP A 72 3.35 9.83 6.38
N LEU A 73 3.11 8.52 6.23
CA LEU A 73 1.93 7.89 5.67
C LEU A 73 1.26 7.10 6.78
N HIS A 74 -0.07 7.21 6.86
CA HIS A 74 -0.84 6.36 7.73
C HIS A 74 -0.82 4.93 7.18
N LEU A 75 0.09 4.10 7.72
CA LEU A 75 0.17 2.67 7.46
C LEU A 75 -1.09 2.03 8.04
N LEU A 76 -1.93 1.46 7.18
CA LEU A 76 -3.20 0.91 7.64
C LEU A 76 -3.14 -0.60 7.88
N PHE A 77 -2.12 -1.33 7.41
CA PHE A 77 -1.98 -2.76 7.75
C PHE A 77 -0.53 -3.26 7.65
N THR A 78 -0.15 -4.14 8.56
CA THR A 78 0.97 -5.08 8.41
C THR A 78 0.44 -6.42 8.95
N SER A 79 0.42 -7.39 8.03
CA SER A 79 0.07 -8.81 8.08
C SER A 79 -1.13 -9.32 8.93
N ALA A 80 -1.67 -10.45 8.48
CA ALA A 80 -2.01 -11.54 9.40
C ALA A 80 -0.73 -12.35 9.66
#